data_AF-A0A3N9NQ94-F1
#
_entry.id   AF-A0A3N9NQ94-F1
#
_cell.length_a   1.000
_cell.length_b   1.000
_cell.length_c   1.000
_cell.angle_alpha   90.00
_cell.angle_beta   90.00
_cell.angle_gamma   90.00
#
_symmetry.space_group_name_H-M   'P 1'
#
loop_
_entity.id
_entity.type
_entity.pdbx_description
1 polymer ?
#
loop_
_entity_poly.entity_id
_entity_poly.type
_entity_poly.pdbx_seq_one_letter_code
_entity_poly.pdbx_strand_id
1 'polypeptide(L)'
;MKYLSHFLILLSSISFLVIQCENEAEPTNEPGDPLLGIHPVSLQLTGSSMSDVITIYNRGGGQVQWNIASSPPWLTALPASGVVTADSARVFLTTEFEMLEYGEHDGIIKVQSNAGSADIAVTLHYSAPQLRIGTTILNLDRHYSFGDFIIENTGGGGLEWHITETPMWLDFEVLSDIVYGRAQAAVPFRVDFRKIEYGEYTDTVRVESNGGAADITTYLIYYREEEVYPGIGAANIELGNSYNRVKQILGNPDRNWYERPEKTVFIHFFIYEDLGLLFSVQNNSPVLYGTGPVGYIKVFAPYDGLTIEKRIGINSSLADVLAAYGTPTSIDGNLYNYDIGITFEIKDDLVTAMIIE
;
A
#
# COMPACT_ATOMS: atom_id res chain seq x y z
N MET A 1 -90.49 -59.04 2.58
CA MET A 1 -91.84 -59.03 1.96
C MET A 1 -92.39 -57.61 2.03
N LYS A 2 -93.12 -57.19 0.99
CA LYS A 2 -93.89 -55.93 0.80
C LYS A 2 -94.58 -55.46 2.11
N TYR A 3 -94.86 -54.18 2.37
CA TYR A 3 -95.84 -53.28 1.73
C TYR A 3 -95.47 -51.81 2.08
N LEU A 4 -95.45 -50.85 1.14
CA LEU A 4 -96.55 -49.94 0.70
C LEU A 4 -97.24 -49.19 1.89
N SER A 5 -97.58 -47.89 1.89
CA SER A 5 -97.38 -46.70 1.04
C SER A 5 -98.18 -45.50 1.63
N HIS A 6 -97.93 -44.28 1.09
CA HIS A 6 -98.63 -42.96 1.23
C HIS A 6 -98.21 -42.03 2.39
N PHE A 7 -97.48 -40.92 2.11
CA PHE A 7 -97.92 -39.53 1.78
C PHE A 7 -98.50 -38.78 3.01
N LEU A 8 -98.16 -37.55 3.43
CA LEU A 8 -97.17 -36.51 3.09
C LEU A 8 -97.31 -35.37 4.15
N ILE A 9 -96.19 -34.88 4.75
CA ILE A 9 -95.87 -33.45 5.09
C ILE A 9 -96.64 -32.73 6.27
N LEU A 10 -96.12 -31.83 7.16
CA LEU A 10 -95.03 -30.79 7.20
C LEU A 10 -94.61 -30.46 8.67
N LEU A 11 -93.36 -29.97 8.82
CA LEU A 11 -92.71 -29.17 9.90
C LEU A 11 -92.36 -29.83 11.25
N SER A 12 -91.12 -30.33 11.36
CA SER A 12 -90.47 -30.74 12.61
C SER A 12 -89.83 -29.57 13.34
N SER A 13 -90.21 -29.37 14.60
CA SER A 13 -89.51 -28.57 15.59
C SER A 13 -88.15 -29.20 15.93
N ILE A 14 -87.08 -28.42 15.78
CA ILE A 14 -85.72 -28.85 16.10
C ILE A 14 -85.49 -28.71 17.61
N SER A 15 -85.29 -29.84 18.28
CA SER A 15 -84.86 -29.90 19.67
C SER A 15 -83.37 -29.59 19.78
N PHE A 16 -83.03 -28.51 20.48
CA PHE A 16 -81.65 -28.14 20.82
C PHE A 16 -81.14 -29.00 21.98
N LEU A 17 -80.01 -29.69 21.78
CA LEU A 17 -79.21 -30.28 22.85
C LEU A 17 -77.73 -29.85 22.67
N VAL A 18 -77.35 -28.91 23.55
CA VAL A 18 -76.05 -28.57 24.15
C VAL A 18 -74.75 -29.01 23.46
N ILE A 19 -73.91 -28.04 23.09
CA ILE A 19 -72.48 -27.98 23.47
C ILE A 19 -72.18 -26.51 23.82
N GLN A 20 -71.99 -26.21 25.11
CA GLN A 20 -71.27 -25.00 25.51
C GLN A 20 -69.81 -25.24 25.13
N CYS A 21 -69.35 -24.61 24.05
CA CYS A 21 -67.94 -24.41 23.82
C CYS A 21 -67.48 -23.44 24.92
N GLU A 22 -66.77 -23.95 25.91
CA GLU A 22 -65.96 -23.12 26.79
C GLU A 22 -64.92 -22.47 25.87
N ASN A 23 -64.93 -21.14 25.79
CA ASN A 23 -63.85 -20.42 25.12
C ASN A 23 -62.59 -20.65 25.95
N GLU A 24 -61.80 -21.68 25.61
CA GLU A 24 -60.37 -21.64 25.91
C GLU A 24 -59.82 -20.45 25.14
N ALA A 25 -59.49 -19.38 25.86
CA ALA A 25 -58.66 -18.33 25.33
C ALA A 25 -57.40 -18.99 24.77
N GLU A 26 -57.10 -18.76 23.49
CA GLU A 26 -55.79 -19.12 22.94
C GLU A 26 -54.73 -18.57 23.91
N PRO A 27 -53.69 -19.34 24.27
CA PRO A 27 -52.62 -18.79 25.09
C PRO A 27 -52.08 -17.59 24.33
N THR A 28 -52.33 -16.39 24.86
CA THR A 28 -51.63 -15.20 24.42
C THR A 28 -50.16 -15.56 24.58
N ASN A 29 -49.44 -15.72 23.47
CA ASN A 29 -47.99 -15.78 23.47
C ASN A 29 -47.51 -14.41 23.97
N GLU A 30 -47.63 -14.16 25.27
CA GLU A 30 -46.89 -13.10 25.91
C GLU A 30 -45.42 -13.45 25.69
N PRO A 31 -44.63 -12.53 25.12
CA PRO A 31 -43.21 -12.75 25.00
C PRO A 31 -42.68 -13.07 26.41
N GLY A 32 -42.02 -14.22 26.58
CA GLY A 32 -41.44 -14.60 27.87
C GLY A 32 -40.52 -13.51 28.44
N ASP A 33 -40.18 -13.59 29.72
CA ASP A 33 -39.38 -12.55 30.36
C ASP A 33 -38.05 -12.31 29.60
N PRO A 34 -37.63 -11.04 29.43
CA PRO A 34 -36.38 -10.73 28.75
C PRO A 34 -35.19 -11.25 29.54
N LEU A 35 -34.20 -11.79 28.83
CA LEU A 35 -33.00 -12.36 29.43
C LEU A 35 -31.74 -11.85 28.71
N LEU A 36 -30.96 -11.03 29.41
CA LEU A 36 -29.72 -10.46 28.88
C LEU A 36 -28.67 -11.56 28.63
N GLY A 37 -28.19 -11.64 27.40
CA GLY A 37 -27.03 -12.42 27.00
C GLY A 37 -25.89 -11.53 26.53
N ILE A 38 -24.66 -11.85 26.94
CA ILE A 38 -23.43 -11.17 26.49
C ILE A 38 -22.39 -12.20 26.05
N HIS A 39 -21.66 -11.90 24.98
CA HIS A 39 -20.52 -12.69 24.56
C HIS A 39 -19.45 -11.83 23.85
N PRO A 40 -18.16 -11.97 24.19
CA PRO A 40 -17.63 -12.74 25.32
C PRO A 40 -17.84 -12.01 26.66
N VAL A 41 -17.71 -12.75 27.78
CA VAL A 41 -17.72 -12.17 29.16
C VAL A 41 -16.32 -11.75 29.64
N SER A 42 -15.29 -12.15 28.90
CA SER A 42 -13.91 -11.71 29.08
C SER A 42 -13.25 -11.55 27.71
N LEU A 43 -12.53 -10.46 27.48
CA LEU A 43 -11.88 -10.19 26.21
C LEU A 43 -10.46 -9.67 26.43
N GLN A 44 -9.48 -10.29 25.77
CA GLN A 44 -8.17 -9.69 25.60
C GLN A 44 -8.22 -8.78 24.37
N LEU A 45 -8.02 -7.49 24.60
CA LEU A 45 -8.09 -6.47 23.59
C LEU A 45 -6.82 -6.49 22.73
N THR A 46 -7.04 -6.33 21.44
CA THR A 46 -5.97 -6.17 20.45
C THR A 46 -5.59 -4.71 20.28
N GLY A 47 -6.45 -3.78 20.72
CA GLY A 47 -6.30 -2.35 20.50
C GLY A 47 -6.95 -1.85 19.22
N SER A 48 -7.57 -2.74 18.43
CA SER A 48 -8.22 -2.39 17.17
C SER A 48 -9.72 -2.64 17.25
N SER A 49 -10.50 -1.60 16.98
CA SER A 49 -11.97 -1.67 16.96
C SER A 49 -12.54 -2.56 15.85
N MET A 50 -11.72 -2.97 14.88
CA MET A 50 -12.11 -3.95 13.86
C MET A 50 -12.22 -5.37 14.43
N SER A 51 -11.44 -5.69 15.47
CA SER A 51 -11.37 -7.01 16.11
C SER A 51 -11.99 -7.05 17.51
N ASP A 52 -11.99 -5.94 18.24
CA ASP A 52 -12.44 -5.89 19.63
C ASP A 52 -13.95 -5.60 19.70
N VAL A 53 -14.75 -6.66 19.86
CA VAL A 53 -16.22 -6.57 19.80
C VAL A 53 -16.91 -7.39 20.88
N ILE A 54 -17.94 -6.81 21.49
CA ILE A 54 -18.89 -7.49 22.36
C ILE A 54 -20.22 -7.64 21.63
N THR A 55 -20.87 -8.78 21.80
CA THR A 55 -22.22 -9.04 21.32
C THR A 55 -23.20 -9.08 22.48
N ILE A 56 -24.25 -8.27 22.40
CA ILE A 56 -25.38 -8.25 23.33
C ILE A 56 -26.58 -8.89 22.63
N TYR A 57 -27.28 -9.79 23.28
CA TYR A 57 -28.42 -10.50 22.70
C TYR A 57 -29.49 -10.80 23.74
N ASN A 58 -30.72 -11.07 23.29
CA ASN A 58 -31.81 -11.49 24.15
C ASN A 58 -31.98 -13.01 24.04
N ARG A 59 -31.80 -13.73 25.14
CA ARG A 59 -32.03 -15.18 25.23
C ARG A 59 -33.47 -15.53 25.64
N GLY A 60 -34.23 -14.54 26.11
CA GLY A 60 -35.60 -14.68 26.60
C GLY A 60 -36.61 -14.21 25.56
N GLY A 61 -37.84 -13.91 26.01
CA GLY A 61 -38.80 -13.20 25.19
C GLY A 61 -38.68 -11.68 25.37
N GLY A 62 -39.66 -10.93 24.88
CA GLY A 62 -39.74 -9.49 25.09
C GLY A 62 -38.60 -8.70 24.43
N GLN A 63 -38.29 -7.54 24.99
CA GLN A 63 -37.19 -6.68 24.51
C GLN A 63 -36.21 -6.40 25.64
N VAL A 64 -34.92 -6.52 25.34
CA VAL A 64 -33.82 -6.09 26.21
C VAL A 64 -33.40 -4.70 25.77
N GLN A 65 -33.74 -3.68 26.56
CA GLN A 65 -33.21 -2.33 26.42
C GLN A 65 -31.97 -2.21 27.29
N TRP A 66 -30.84 -1.86 26.69
CA TRP A 66 -29.54 -1.90 27.35
C TRP A 66 -28.74 -0.61 27.14
N ASN A 67 -27.80 -0.35 28.05
CA ASN A 67 -26.79 0.68 27.94
C ASN A 67 -25.46 0.23 28.57
N ILE A 68 -24.36 0.79 28.07
CA ILE A 68 -23.06 0.76 28.72
C ILE A 68 -23.13 1.76 29.88
N ALA A 69 -23.12 1.25 31.12
CA ALA A 69 -23.21 2.05 32.33
C ALA A 69 -21.85 2.66 32.69
N SER A 70 -20.77 1.93 32.45
CA SER A 70 -19.40 2.42 32.60
C SER A 70 -18.42 1.57 31.78
N SER A 71 -17.35 2.18 31.32
CA SER A 71 -16.17 1.52 30.76
C SER A 71 -14.89 2.06 31.44
N PRO A 72 -13.76 1.37 31.32
CA PRO A 72 -12.47 1.93 31.73
C PRO A 72 -12.20 3.26 31.02
N PRO A 73 -11.53 4.25 31.67
CA PRO A 73 -11.28 5.56 31.08
C PRO A 73 -10.52 5.55 29.75
N TRP A 74 -9.75 4.48 29.51
CA TRP A 74 -8.95 4.26 28.30
C TRP A 74 -9.69 3.47 27.20
N LEU A 75 -11.00 3.22 27.37
CA LEU A 75 -11.77 2.39 26.46
C LEU A 75 -13.15 3.00 26.15
N THR A 76 -13.39 3.27 24.87
CA THR A 76 -14.67 3.74 24.34
C THR A 76 -15.46 2.55 23.79
N ALA A 77 -16.76 2.46 24.13
CA ALA A 77 -17.65 1.39 23.67
C ALA A 77 -18.85 1.97 22.90
N LEU A 78 -18.99 1.63 21.61
CA LEU A 78 -20.04 2.16 20.74
C LEU A 78 -20.76 1.06 19.95
N PRO A 79 -22.11 1.11 19.83
CA PRO A 79 -23.01 2.10 20.44
C PRO A 79 -23.11 1.92 21.96
N ALA A 80 -23.31 3.01 22.68
CA ALA A 80 -23.38 3.01 24.15
C ALA A 80 -24.75 2.58 24.70
N SER A 81 -25.76 2.43 23.84
CA SER A 81 -27.10 1.92 24.21
C SER A 81 -27.83 1.35 23.01
N GLY A 82 -28.86 0.56 23.27
CA GLY A 82 -29.68 -0.04 22.22
C GLY A 82 -30.84 -0.88 22.74
N VAL A 83 -31.53 -1.53 21.81
CA VAL A 83 -32.62 -2.47 22.09
C VAL A 83 -32.39 -3.74 21.28
N VAL A 84 -32.56 -4.91 21.90
CA VAL A 84 -32.48 -6.21 21.24
C VAL A 84 -33.75 -7.01 21.54
N THR A 85 -34.36 -7.57 20.48
CA THR A 85 -35.60 -8.34 20.57
C THR A 85 -35.35 -9.82 20.33
N ALA A 86 -35.01 -10.21 19.08
CA ALA A 86 -34.68 -11.59 18.69
C ALA A 86 -33.25 -11.73 18.09
N ASP A 87 -32.65 -10.63 17.63
CA ASP A 87 -31.32 -10.60 17.03
C ASP A 87 -30.22 -10.34 18.07
N SER A 88 -29.08 -9.81 17.63
CA SER A 88 -27.98 -9.35 18.49
C SER A 88 -27.53 -7.96 18.09
N ALA A 89 -27.01 -7.21 19.07
CA ALA A 89 -26.33 -5.95 18.87
C ALA A 89 -24.83 -6.13 19.05
N ARG A 90 -24.04 -5.53 18.16
CA ARG A 90 -22.58 -5.49 18.28
C ARG A 90 -22.15 -4.16 18.87
N VAL A 91 -21.29 -4.21 19.87
CA VAL A 91 -20.61 -3.06 20.49
C VAL A 91 -19.13 -3.17 20.14
N PHE A 92 -18.63 -2.18 19.42
CA PHE A 92 -17.22 -2.05 19.04
C PHE A 92 -16.47 -1.33 20.15
N LEU A 93 -15.29 -1.82 20.47
CA LEU A 93 -14.42 -1.28 21.51
C LEU A 93 -13.22 -0.58 20.87
N THR A 94 -13.02 0.68 21.23
CA THR A 94 -11.89 1.48 20.75
C THR A 94 -11.01 1.84 21.94
N THR A 95 -9.75 1.42 21.90
CA THR A 95 -8.76 1.75 22.94
C THR A 95 -8.18 3.13 22.69
N GLU A 96 -8.12 3.96 23.73
CA GLU A 96 -7.56 5.31 23.69
C GLU A 96 -6.08 5.28 24.15
N PHE A 97 -5.18 5.00 23.21
CA PHE A 97 -3.75 4.77 23.50
C PHE A 97 -2.98 6.00 24.01
N GLU A 98 -3.41 7.22 23.64
CA GLU A 98 -2.71 8.46 23.98
C GLU A 98 -2.63 8.71 25.50
N MET A 99 -3.51 8.09 26.28
CA MET A 99 -3.60 8.27 27.73
C MET A 99 -3.04 7.08 28.53
N LEU A 100 -2.45 6.09 27.85
CA LEU A 100 -2.01 4.84 28.45
C LEU A 100 -0.48 4.73 28.51
N GLU A 101 0.04 4.40 29.69
CA GLU A 101 1.43 3.94 29.83
C GLU A 101 1.56 2.49 29.33
N TYR A 102 2.77 2.08 28.93
CA TYR A 102 3.01 0.69 28.54
C TYR A 102 2.87 -0.26 29.75
N GLY A 103 2.25 -1.41 29.53
CA GLY A 103 2.02 -2.42 30.56
C GLY A 103 0.70 -3.17 30.38
N GLU A 104 0.30 -3.88 31.43
CA GLU A 104 -0.99 -4.55 31.52
C GLU A 104 -2.05 -3.56 32.02
N HIS A 105 -3.19 -3.52 31.34
CA HIS A 105 -4.35 -2.73 31.72
C HIS A 105 -5.57 -3.63 31.84
N ASP A 106 -6.09 -3.73 33.06
CA ASP A 106 -7.32 -4.46 33.37
C ASP A 106 -8.48 -3.50 33.53
N GLY A 107 -9.67 -3.94 33.12
CA GLY A 107 -10.87 -3.15 33.17
C GLY A 107 -12.15 -3.97 33.20
N ILE A 108 -13.25 -3.32 33.56
CA ILE A 108 -14.58 -3.93 33.53
C ILE A 108 -15.52 -2.99 32.78
N ILE A 109 -16.15 -3.50 31.73
CA ILE A 109 -17.28 -2.83 31.09
C ILE A 109 -18.55 -3.31 31.78
N LYS A 110 -19.35 -2.36 32.27
CA LYS A 110 -20.63 -2.64 32.93
C LYS A 110 -21.77 -2.38 31.97
N VAL A 111 -22.57 -3.42 31.69
CA VAL A 111 -23.78 -3.32 30.88
C VAL A 111 -24.99 -3.38 31.82
N GLN A 112 -25.88 -2.40 31.69
CA GLN A 112 -27.17 -2.39 32.37
C GLN A 112 -28.29 -2.59 31.36
N SER A 113 -29.36 -3.25 31.80
CA SER A 113 -30.56 -3.44 31.03
C SER A 113 -31.79 -3.56 31.92
N ASN A 114 -32.98 -3.49 31.31
CA ASN A 114 -34.24 -3.86 31.97
C ASN A 114 -34.32 -5.36 32.35
N ALA A 115 -33.41 -6.20 31.84
CA ALA A 115 -33.33 -7.64 32.09
C ALA A 115 -32.18 -8.03 33.04
N GLY A 116 -31.57 -7.06 33.73
CA GLY A 116 -30.44 -7.26 34.63
C GLY A 116 -29.17 -6.56 34.18
N SER A 117 -28.05 -6.92 34.78
CA SER A 117 -26.74 -6.31 34.52
C SER A 117 -25.68 -7.38 34.33
N ALA A 118 -24.64 -7.05 33.56
CA ALA A 118 -23.52 -7.93 33.31
C ALA A 118 -22.20 -7.15 33.30
N ASP A 119 -21.17 -7.77 33.83
CA ASP A 119 -19.81 -7.26 33.84
C ASP A 119 -18.98 -8.04 32.81
N ILE A 120 -18.18 -7.33 32.04
CA ILE A 120 -17.30 -7.89 31.02
C ILE A 120 -15.88 -7.51 31.40
N ALA A 121 -15.05 -8.51 31.69
CA ALA A 121 -13.64 -8.29 31.97
C ALA A 121 -12.90 -7.98 30.65
N VAL A 122 -12.12 -6.91 30.64
CA VAL A 122 -11.25 -6.56 29.52
C VAL A 122 -9.82 -6.48 30.01
N THR A 123 -8.89 -7.02 29.22
CA THR A 123 -7.45 -6.96 29.50
C THR A 123 -6.75 -6.45 28.25
N LEU A 124 -5.77 -5.57 28.40
CA LEU A 124 -4.97 -5.02 27.31
C LEU A 124 -3.49 -5.12 27.69
N HIS A 125 -2.72 -5.83 26.87
CA HIS A 125 -1.27 -5.80 26.95
C HIS A 125 -0.74 -4.74 26.00
N TYR A 126 -0.39 -3.57 26.52
CA TYR A 126 0.16 -2.47 25.72
C TYR A 126 1.68 -2.44 25.82
N SER A 127 2.36 -2.97 24.81
CA SER A 127 3.83 -3.00 24.75
C SER A 127 4.39 -1.74 24.09
N ALA A 128 5.58 -1.34 24.51
CA ALA A 128 6.34 -0.27 23.86
C ALA A 128 6.64 -0.64 22.39
N PRO A 129 6.75 0.35 21.49
CA PRO A 129 7.20 0.11 20.12
C PRO A 129 8.63 -0.43 20.14
N GLN A 130 8.94 -1.27 19.15
CA GLN A 130 10.28 -1.84 18.98
C GLN A 130 10.69 -1.74 17.52
N LEU A 131 11.79 -1.03 17.27
CA LEU A 131 12.34 -0.88 15.94
C LEU A 131 13.03 -2.16 15.49
N ARG A 132 12.65 -2.65 14.30
CA ARG A 132 13.41 -3.65 13.56
C ARG A 132 13.58 -3.20 12.12
N ILE A 133 14.83 -3.25 11.63
CA ILE A 133 15.13 -3.04 10.22
C ILE A 133 15.23 -4.41 9.53
N GLY A 134 14.53 -4.57 8.41
CA GLY A 134 14.54 -5.81 7.63
C GLY A 134 15.89 -6.11 6.98
N THR A 135 16.60 -5.07 6.53
CA THR A 135 17.89 -5.15 5.84
C THR A 135 18.90 -4.21 6.47
N THR A 136 19.96 -4.74 7.07
CA THR A 136 21.01 -3.95 7.74
C THR A 136 22.24 -3.69 6.85
N ILE A 137 22.27 -4.24 5.63
CA ILE A 137 23.34 -4.03 4.66
C ILE A 137 22.74 -3.74 3.29
N LEU A 138 23.10 -2.60 2.70
CA LEU A 138 22.79 -2.25 1.32
C LEU A 138 24.06 -2.40 0.48
N ASN A 139 24.07 -3.36 -0.44
CA ASN A 139 25.13 -3.53 -1.44
C ASN A 139 24.63 -2.98 -2.76
N LEU A 140 25.25 -1.91 -3.22
CA LEU A 140 24.80 -1.08 -4.32
C LEU A 140 25.89 -0.99 -5.39
N ASP A 141 25.44 -0.84 -6.63
CA ASP A 141 26.27 -0.48 -7.77
C ASP A 141 25.39 0.33 -8.75
N ARG A 142 25.88 0.58 -9.97
CA ARG A 142 25.12 1.32 -11.00
C ARG A 142 23.91 0.57 -11.56
N HIS A 143 23.84 -0.74 -11.41
CA HIS A 143 22.70 -1.58 -11.78
C HIS A 143 21.73 -1.80 -10.62
N TYR A 144 22.22 -1.75 -9.39
CA TYR A 144 21.46 -1.87 -8.14
C TYR A 144 21.55 -0.55 -7.35
N SER A 145 21.12 0.54 -7.99
CA SER A 145 21.30 1.90 -7.49
C SER A 145 20.06 2.47 -6.78
N PHE A 146 19.01 1.68 -6.62
CA PHE A 146 17.78 2.07 -5.91
C PHE A 146 17.13 0.83 -5.32
N GLY A 147 16.22 1.03 -4.40
CA GLY A 147 15.49 -0.05 -3.77
C GLY A 147 14.72 0.47 -2.57
N ASP A 148 14.37 -0.43 -1.67
CA ASP A 148 13.79 -0.10 -0.39
C ASP A 148 14.38 -0.97 0.72
N PHE A 149 14.39 -0.44 1.94
CA PHE A 149 14.52 -1.27 3.13
C PHE A 149 13.23 -1.17 3.95
N ILE A 150 12.96 -2.21 4.72
CA ILE A 150 11.75 -2.29 5.52
C ILE A 150 12.02 -1.86 6.95
N ILE A 151 11.20 -0.95 7.46
CA ILE A 151 11.07 -0.63 8.89
C ILE A 151 9.85 -1.39 9.42
N GLU A 152 10.05 -2.13 10.51
CA GLU A 152 9.00 -2.87 11.19
C GLU A 152 8.86 -2.41 12.64
N ASN A 153 7.62 -2.27 13.10
CA ASN A 153 7.31 -2.21 14.52
C ASN A 153 6.94 -3.61 15.04
N THR A 154 7.89 -4.26 15.71
CA THR A 154 7.66 -5.59 16.33
C THR A 154 7.06 -5.52 17.73
N GLY A 155 6.93 -4.31 18.28
CA GLY A 155 6.28 -4.02 19.55
C GLY A 155 4.81 -3.64 19.39
N GLY A 156 4.31 -2.89 20.37
CA GLY A 156 2.98 -2.27 20.34
C GLY A 156 3.06 -0.78 19.97
N GLY A 157 1.91 -0.10 20.04
CA GLY A 157 1.83 1.36 19.83
C GLY A 157 2.26 1.84 18.44
N GLY A 158 2.44 3.15 18.32
CA GLY A 158 3.03 3.78 17.13
C GLY A 158 4.55 3.90 17.27
N LEU A 159 5.29 3.33 16.33
CA LEU A 159 6.72 3.53 16.19
C LEU A 159 6.95 4.79 15.35
N GLU A 160 7.28 5.90 16.01
CA GLU A 160 7.68 7.14 15.35
C GLU A 160 9.18 7.05 15.06
N TRP A 161 9.55 7.10 13.78
CA TRP A 161 10.92 6.93 13.32
C TRP A 161 11.34 8.07 12.41
N HIS A 162 12.65 8.31 12.37
CA HIS A 162 13.27 9.25 11.44
C HIS A 162 14.70 8.81 11.11
N ILE A 163 15.17 9.15 9.91
CA ILE A 163 16.54 8.97 9.48
C ILE A 163 17.35 10.19 9.93
N THR A 164 18.38 9.97 10.74
CA THR A 164 19.21 11.04 11.31
C THR A 164 20.54 11.22 10.59
N GLU A 165 21.07 10.17 9.98
CA GLU A 165 22.32 10.21 9.21
C GLU A 165 22.12 9.50 7.87
N THR A 166 22.57 10.13 6.79
CA THR A 166 22.52 9.60 5.44
C THR A 166 23.82 9.85 4.70
N PRO A 167 24.29 8.89 3.87
CA PRO A 167 25.36 9.15 2.92
C PRO A 167 24.93 10.26 1.95
N MET A 168 25.83 11.20 1.63
CA MET A 168 25.50 12.32 0.74
C MET A 168 25.04 11.89 -0.66
N TRP A 169 25.42 10.70 -1.09
CA TRP A 169 25.13 10.11 -2.39
C TRP A 169 23.85 9.25 -2.40
N LEU A 170 23.13 9.15 -1.29
CA LEU A 170 21.93 8.34 -1.16
C LEU A 170 20.74 9.21 -0.79
N ASP A 171 19.77 9.32 -1.69
CA ASP A 171 18.53 10.07 -1.50
C ASP A 171 17.39 9.15 -1.06
N PHE A 172 16.51 9.65 -0.19
CA PHE A 172 15.34 8.95 0.33
C PHE A 172 14.07 9.73 0.03
N GLU A 173 12.99 9.05 -0.36
CA GLU A 173 11.69 9.72 -0.57
C GLU A 173 10.96 9.99 0.76
N VAL A 174 11.26 9.19 1.80
CA VAL A 174 10.66 9.29 3.14
C VAL A 174 11.77 9.32 4.18
N LEU A 175 11.85 10.40 4.95
CA LEU A 175 12.85 10.58 6.01
C LEU A 175 12.30 10.32 7.41
N SER A 176 10.98 10.28 7.57
CA SER A 176 10.30 10.03 8.84
C SER A 176 8.86 9.61 8.60
N ASP A 177 8.34 8.74 9.45
CA ASP A 177 6.93 8.33 9.44
C ASP A 177 6.55 7.68 10.79
N ILE A 178 5.29 7.24 10.91
CA ILE A 178 4.80 6.46 12.04
C ILE A 178 4.32 5.08 11.57
N VAL A 179 4.88 4.02 12.16
CA VAL A 179 4.48 2.63 11.88
C VAL A 179 3.70 2.06 13.05
N TYR A 180 2.42 1.78 12.84
CA TYR A 180 1.57 1.13 13.83
C TYR A 180 1.76 -0.40 13.81
N GLY A 181 1.54 -1.05 14.97
CA GLY A 181 1.88 -2.46 15.21
C GLY A 181 1.66 -3.44 14.05
N ARG A 182 2.67 -4.30 13.82
CA ARG A 182 2.77 -5.29 12.72
C ARG A 182 2.71 -4.74 11.29
N ALA A 183 2.57 -3.43 11.09
CA ALA A 183 2.73 -2.82 9.77
C ALA A 183 4.23 -2.71 9.41
N GLN A 184 4.49 -2.71 8.11
CA GLN A 184 5.80 -2.51 7.52
C GLN A 184 5.78 -1.20 6.75
N ALA A 185 6.78 -0.36 6.94
CA ALA A 185 7.03 0.78 6.07
C ALA A 185 8.19 0.45 5.14
N ALA A 186 7.96 0.55 3.84
CA ALA A 186 9.03 0.53 2.85
C ALA A 186 9.62 1.93 2.76
N VAL A 187 10.93 2.03 2.94
CA VAL A 187 11.68 3.27 2.81
C VAL A 187 12.46 3.21 1.50
N PRO A 188 11.90 3.80 0.42
CA PRO A 188 12.58 3.80 -0.86
C PRO A 188 13.79 4.74 -0.84
N PHE A 189 14.86 4.30 -1.50
CA PHE A 189 16.10 5.03 -1.65
C PHE A 189 16.59 4.95 -3.09
N ARG A 190 17.43 5.93 -3.48
CA ARG A 190 18.11 5.97 -4.77
C ARG A 190 19.48 6.65 -4.64
N VAL A 191 20.47 6.13 -5.34
CA VAL A 191 21.81 6.71 -5.43
C VAL A 191 21.78 7.90 -6.40
N ASP A 192 22.34 9.03 -5.98
CA ASP A 192 22.59 10.20 -6.82
C ASP A 192 24.07 10.24 -7.22
N PHE A 193 24.36 9.70 -8.41
CA PHE A 193 25.71 9.64 -8.97
C PHE A 193 26.30 11.01 -9.31
N ARG A 194 25.50 12.09 -9.37
CA ARG A 194 26.02 13.45 -9.64
C ARG A 194 26.80 14.01 -8.45
N LYS A 195 26.64 13.40 -7.28
CA LYS A 195 27.23 13.86 -6.02
C LYS A 195 28.58 13.19 -5.71
N ILE A 196 29.02 12.24 -6.53
CA ILE A 196 30.20 11.40 -6.29
C ILE A 196 31.01 11.16 -7.57
N GLU A 197 32.29 10.86 -7.39
CA GLU A 197 33.20 10.43 -8.45
C GLU A 197 33.27 8.89 -8.52
N TYR A 198 33.97 8.32 -9.50
CA TYR A 198 34.21 6.87 -9.52
C TYR A 198 35.02 6.41 -8.30
N GLY A 199 34.61 5.30 -7.70
CA GLY A 199 35.26 4.73 -6.53
C GLY A 199 34.41 3.71 -5.79
N GLU A 200 34.94 3.26 -4.66
CA GLU A 200 34.22 2.44 -3.69
C GLU A 200 33.87 3.31 -2.49
N TYR A 201 32.61 3.23 -2.05
CA TYR A 201 32.08 3.99 -0.94
C TYR A 201 31.55 3.04 0.12
N THR A 202 31.81 3.36 1.38
CA THR A 202 31.23 2.68 2.54
C THR A 202 30.77 3.73 3.52
N ASP A 203 29.51 3.65 3.91
CA ASP A 203 28.89 4.65 4.77
C ASP A 203 27.77 4.00 5.61
N THR A 204 27.06 4.77 6.41
CA THR A 204 25.99 4.30 7.29
C THR A 204 24.75 5.18 7.18
N VAL A 205 23.58 4.53 7.15
CA VAL A 205 22.30 5.20 7.36
C VAL A 205 21.86 4.93 8.80
N ARG A 206 21.62 5.98 9.57
CA ARG A 206 21.16 5.89 10.96
C ARG A 206 19.66 6.13 11.03
N VAL A 207 18.93 5.16 11.60
CA VAL A 207 17.50 5.28 11.90
C VAL A 207 17.31 5.36 13.41
N GLU A 208 16.63 6.41 13.87
CA GLU A 208 16.24 6.57 15.27
C GLU A 208 14.72 6.55 15.42
N SER A 209 14.25 6.07 16.56
CA SER A 209 12.82 5.97 16.86
C SER A 209 12.55 5.97 18.35
N ASN A 210 11.28 6.14 18.71
CA ASN A 210 10.81 5.93 20.08
C ASN A 210 10.87 4.45 20.55
N GLY A 211 11.20 3.51 19.64
CA GLY A 211 11.35 2.08 19.90
C GLY A 211 12.78 1.54 19.77
N GLY A 212 13.78 2.43 19.75
CA GLY A 212 15.20 2.08 19.58
C GLY A 212 15.84 2.75 18.38
N ALA A 213 17.05 2.31 18.03
CA ALA A 213 17.78 2.84 16.89
C ALA A 213 18.57 1.72 16.19
N ALA A 214 18.82 1.90 14.90
CA ALA A 214 19.47 0.92 14.06
C ALA A 214 20.36 1.57 13.01
N ASP A 215 21.43 0.86 12.66
CA ASP A 215 22.36 1.24 11.61
C ASP A 215 22.19 0.32 10.41
N ILE A 216 22.25 0.91 9.22
CA ILE A 216 22.29 0.20 7.95
C ILE A 216 23.62 0.55 7.29
N THR A 217 24.50 -0.44 7.15
CA THR A 217 25.76 -0.22 6.45
C THR A 217 25.51 -0.21 4.95
N THR A 218 26.08 0.77 4.26
CA THR A 218 25.97 0.87 2.80
C THR A 218 27.33 0.63 2.17
N TYR A 219 27.34 -0.12 1.07
CA TYR A 219 28.48 -0.33 0.20
C TYR A 219 28.05 0.06 -1.20
N LEU A 220 28.79 0.95 -1.85
CA LEU A 220 28.57 1.32 -3.23
C LEU A 220 29.86 1.15 -4.02
N ILE A 221 29.79 0.36 -5.10
CA ILE A 221 30.86 0.26 -6.09
C ILE A 221 30.41 1.04 -7.33
N TYR A 222 31.13 2.11 -7.64
CA TYR A 222 30.84 2.94 -8.81
C TYR A 222 32.06 3.05 -9.72
N TYR A 223 32.03 2.30 -10.83
CA TYR A 223 33.05 2.33 -11.86
C TYR A 223 32.43 2.61 -13.23
N ARG A 224 33.26 3.15 -14.12
CA ARG A 224 32.92 3.38 -15.52
C ARG A 224 32.72 2.06 -16.25
N GLU A 225 31.66 1.97 -17.02
CA GLU A 225 31.33 0.79 -17.83
C GLU A 225 31.18 1.12 -19.33
N GLU A 226 31.25 0.09 -20.16
CA GLU A 226 31.10 0.17 -21.62
C GLU A 226 29.79 -0.49 -22.00
N GLU A 227 28.81 0.28 -22.48
CA GLU A 227 27.41 -0.23 -22.57
C GLU A 227 26.59 0.33 -23.72
N VAL A 228 27.13 1.22 -24.55
CA VAL A 228 26.32 1.85 -25.60
C VAL A 228 26.47 1.07 -26.90
N TYR A 229 25.36 0.52 -27.40
CA TYR A 229 25.28 -0.17 -28.68
C TYR A 229 24.14 0.38 -29.55
N PRO A 230 24.19 0.12 -30.86
CA PRO A 230 23.00 0.21 -31.71
C PRO A 230 21.77 -0.46 -31.07
N GLY A 231 20.71 0.30 -30.82
CA GLY A 231 19.47 -0.20 -30.24
C GLY A 231 19.51 -0.57 -28.75
N ILE A 232 20.64 -0.42 -28.06
CA ILE A 232 20.79 -0.71 -26.63
C ILE A 232 21.52 0.45 -25.94
N GLY A 233 20.84 1.09 -24.99
CA GLY A 233 21.40 2.17 -24.18
C GLY A 233 22.02 1.69 -22.88
N ALA A 234 22.01 2.58 -21.89
CA ALA A 234 22.54 2.32 -20.54
C ALA A 234 21.86 1.15 -19.83
N ALA A 235 22.62 0.42 -19.01
CA ALA A 235 22.14 -0.72 -18.22
C ALA A 235 21.39 -1.77 -19.07
N ASN A 236 21.78 -1.93 -20.34
CA ASN A 236 21.18 -2.85 -21.31
C ASN A 236 19.68 -2.62 -21.59
N ILE A 237 19.22 -1.37 -21.52
CA ILE A 237 17.85 -1.03 -21.93
C ILE A 237 17.79 -0.97 -23.46
N GLU A 238 16.94 -1.80 -24.05
CA GLU A 238 16.80 -1.91 -25.50
C GLU A 238 15.63 -1.07 -26.02
N LEU A 239 15.73 -0.62 -27.27
CA LEU A 239 14.56 -0.16 -28.02
C LEU A 239 13.50 -1.26 -28.05
N GLY A 240 12.24 -0.88 -27.91
CA GLY A 240 11.11 -1.80 -27.78
C GLY A 240 10.81 -2.26 -26.35
N ASN A 241 11.73 -2.06 -25.38
CA ASN A 241 11.43 -2.32 -23.97
C ASN A 241 10.24 -1.47 -23.51
N SER A 242 9.41 -1.98 -22.61
CA SER A 242 8.29 -1.21 -22.08
C SER A 242 8.74 -0.20 -21.04
N TYR A 243 7.96 0.88 -20.83
CA TYR A 243 8.18 1.78 -19.69
C TYR A 243 8.30 1.04 -18.35
N ASN A 244 7.46 0.01 -18.12
CA ASN A 244 7.55 -0.80 -16.90
C ASN A 244 8.86 -1.56 -16.81
N ARG A 245 9.40 -2.05 -17.93
CA ARG A 245 10.71 -2.72 -17.95
C ARG A 245 11.81 -1.75 -17.55
N VAL A 246 11.78 -0.52 -18.06
CA VAL A 246 12.74 0.52 -17.66
C VAL A 246 12.62 0.85 -16.17
N LYS A 247 11.40 1.03 -15.66
CA LYS A 247 11.18 1.25 -14.23
C LYS A 247 11.66 0.12 -13.34
N GLN A 248 11.55 -1.12 -13.80
CA GLN A 248 12.06 -2.27 -13.06
C GLN A 248 13.59 -2.27 -12.98
N ILE A 249 14.27 -1.71 -13.99
CA ILE A 249 15.73 -1.67 -14.07
C ILE A 249 16.31 -0.42 -13.39
N LEU A 250 15.62 0.72 -13.45
CA LEU A 250 16.15 2.03 -13.02
C LEU A 250 15.33 2.73 -11.92
N GLY A 251 14.18 2.17 -11.54
CA GLY A 251 13.31 2.74 -10.50
C GLY A 251 12.31 3.76 -11.03
N ASN A 252 11.92 4.71 -10.19
CA ASN A 252 11.06 5.81 -10.62
C ASN A 252 11.89 6.88 -11.34
N PRO A 253 11.42 7.43 -12.48
CA PRO A 253 12.08 8.56 -13.12
C PRO A 253 11.92 9.83 -12.30
N ASP A 254 12.89 10.74 -12.41
CA ASP A 254 12.89 12.03 -11.71
C ASP A 254 11.77 12.93 -12.19
N ARG A 255 11.49 12.87 -13.50
CA ARG A 255 10.41 13.61 -14.14
C ARG A 255 9.88 12.88 -15.36
N ASN A 256 8.60 13.12 -15.66
CA ASN A 256 7.99 12.74 -16.93
C ASN A 256 7.10 13.86 -17.47
N TRP A 257 6.89 13.87 -18.79
CA TRP A 257 5.96 14.74 -19.50
C TRP A 257 5.53 14.07 -20.81
N TYR A 258 4.60 14.68 -21.55
CA TYR A 258 4.24 14.19 -22.88
C TYR A 258 4.09 15.33 -23.88
N GLU A 259 4.29 14.98 -25.13
CA GLU A 259 3.96 15.77 -26.30
C GLU A 259 2.84 15.08 -27.08
N ARG A 260 2.02 15.89 -27.77
CA ARG A 260 0.88 15.40 -28.53
C ARG A 260 0.98 15.90 -29.98
N PRO A 261 1.75 15.21 -30.83
CA PRO A 261 1.91 15.60 -32.23
C PRO A 261 0.61 15.41 -33.02
N GLU A 262 -0.21 14.41 -32.65
CA GLU A 262 -1.47 14.09 -33.32
C GLU A 262 -2.61 13.84 -32.31
N LYS A 263 -3.86 13.81 -32.77
CA LYS A 263 -5.03 13.67 -31.88
C LYS A 263 -5.02 12.37 -31.06
N THR A 264 -4.48 11.28 -31.57
CA THR A 264 -4.53 9.95 -30.93
C THR A 264 -3.18 9.42 -30.47
N VAL A 265 -2.11 10.18 -30.68
CA VAL A 265 -0.74 9.77 -30.38
C VAL A 265 -0.16 10.68 -29.30
N PHE A 266 0.39 10.07 -28.26
CA PHE A 266 1.14 10.73 -27.21
C PHE A 266 2.57 10.21 -27.21
N ILE A 267 3.55 11.11 -27.26
CA ILE A 267 4.96 10.80 -27.07
C ILE A 267 5.30 11.20 -25.64
N HIS A 268 5.46 10.21 -24.77
CA HIS A 268 5.87 10.42 -23.40
C HIS A 268 7.37 10.45 -23.32
N PHE A 269 7.88 11.40 -22.54
CA PHE A 269 9.29 11.48 -22.17
C PHE A 269 9.42 11.29 -20.67
N PHE A 270 10.47 10.60 -20.25
CA PHE A 270 10.83 10.49 -18.85
C PHE A 270 12.35 10.44 -18.72
N ILE A 271 12.84 11.02 -17.63
CA ILE A 271 14.26 11.32 -17.43
C ILE A 271 14.75 10.77 -16.09
N TYR A 272 15.95 10.23 -16.12
CA TYR A 272 16.77 9.89 -14.96
C TYR A 272 17.99 10.82 -15.01
N GLU A 273 17.88 11.99 -14.37
CA GLU A 273 18.88 13.06 -14.40
C GLU A 273 20.20 12.59 -13.76
N ASP A 274 20.12 11.82 -12.69
CA ASP A 274 21.30 11.30 -11.98
C ASP A 274 22.10 10.32 -12.84
N LEU A 275 21.41 9.67 -13.79
CA LEU A 275 22.01 8.71 -14.72
C LEU A 275 22.33 9.32 -16.07
N GLY A 276 21.85 10.53 -16.36
CA GLY A 276 22.01 11.17 -17.67
C GLY A 276 21.22 10.47 -18.78
N LEU A 277 20.02 9.97 -18.48
CA LEU A 277 19.19 9.18 -19.41
C LEU A 277 17.83 9.83 -19.61
N LEU A 278 17.41 9.93 -20.88
CA LEU A 278 16.08 10.36 -21.27
C LEU A 278 15.52 9.35 -22.26
N PHE A 279 14.29 8.92 -22.02
CA PHE A 279 13.60 7.94 -22.86
C PHE A 279 12.39 8.58 -23.50
N SER A 280 12.03 8.13 -24.71
CA SER A 280 10.72 8.39 -25.29
C SER A 280 9.94 7.10 -25.53
N VAL A 281 8.65 7.17 -25.26
CA VAL A 281 7.69 6.07 -25.42
C VAL A 281 6.44 6.60 -26.10
N GLN A 282 6.02 5.94 -27.18
CA GLN A 282 4.77 6.28 -27.85
C GLN A 282 3.60 5.42 -27.34
N ASN A 283 2.47 6.05 -27.04
CA ASN A 283 1.22 5.36 -26.73
C ASN A 283 -0.02 6.19 -27.13
N ASN A 284 -1.22 5.67 -26.83
CA ASN A 284 -2.50 6.31 -27.17
C ASN A 284 -3.20 6.95 -25.94
N SER A 285 -2.46 7.25 -24.87
CA SER A 285 -2.98 7.73 -23.59
C SER A 285 -2.24 9.00 -23.12
N PRO A 286 -2.92 10.00 -22.53
CA PRO A 286 -2.24 11.13 -21.89
C PRO A 286 -1.52 10.74 -20.60
N VAL A 287 -1.76 9.53 -20.08
CA VAL A 287 -1.08 8.98 -18.90
C VAL A 287 -0.03 7.97 -19.36
N LEU A 288 1.19 8.11 -18.86
CA LEU A 288 2.28 7.17 -19.08
C LEU A 288 1.94 5.82 -18.43
N TYR A 289 1.31 4.94 -19.20
CA TYR A 289 1.02 3.57 -18.81
C TYR A 289 2.14 2.64 -19.26
N GLY A 290 2.39 1.62 -18.45
CA GLY A 290 3.49 0.67 -18.52
C GLY A 290 3.67 -0.20 -19.78
N THR A 291 2.99 0.11 -20.88
CA THR A 291 2.88 -0.76 -22.06
C THR A 291 3.45 -0.17 -23.35
N GLY A 292 3.81 1.11 -23.39
CA GLY A 292 4.40 1.69 -24.60
C GLY A 292 5.88 1.28 -24.78
N PRO A 293 6.32 0.94 -26.01
CA PRO A 293 7.71 0.61 -26.29
C PRO A 293 8.59 1.86 -26.31
N VAL A 294 9.80 1.74 -25.75
CA VAL A 294 10.87 2.74 -25.88
C VAL A 294 11.26 2.82 -27.35
N GLY A 295 11.04 3.97 -27.98
CA GLY A 295 11.44 4.21 -29.37
C GLY A 295 12.70 5.07 -29.49
N TYR A 296 13.18 5.58 -28.36
CA TYR A 296 14.23 6.59 -28.32
C TYR A 296 14.92 6.54 -26.97
N ILE A 297 16.25 6.51 -26.98
CA ILE A 297 17.07 6.65 -25.79
C ILE A 297 18.09 7.76 -26.06
N LYS A 298 18.03 8.83 -25.26
CA LYS A 298 19.04 9.88 -25.24
C LYS A 298 19.90 9.72 -24.01
N VAL A 299 21.20 9.65 -24.25
CA VAL A 299 22.26 9.53 -23.25
C VAL A 299 23.05 10.84 -23.23
N PHE A 300 23.28 11.41 -22.06
CA PHE A 300 23.98 12.69 -21.88
C PHE A 300 24.67 12.73 -20.51
N ALA A 301 25.50 13.73 -20.23
CA ALA A 301 26.14 13.86 -18.91
C ALA A 301 25.10 13.87 -17.78
N PRO A 302 25.31 13.19 -16.64
CA PRO A 302 26.56 12.59 -16.18
C PRO A 302 26.88 11.19 -16.74
N TYR A 303 26.06 10.64 -17.65
CA TYR A 303 26.36 9.33 -18.23
C TYR A 303 27.72 9.35 -18.94
N ASP A 304 28.55 8.38 -18.59
CA ASP A 304 29.95 8.30 -19.01
C ASP A 304 30.25 7.04 -19.84
N GLY A 305 29.24 6.22 -20.10
CA GLY A 305 29.39 5.00 -20.86
C GLY A 305 29.83 5.27 -22.29
N LEU A 306 30.58 4.32 -22.82
CA LEU A 306 31.20 4.38 -24.13
C LEU A 306 30.49 3.48 -25.13
N THR A 307 30.53 3.86 -26.40
CA THR A 307 30.24 2.94 -27.50
C THR A 307 31.26 1.82 -27.52
N ILE A 308 30.77 0.63 -27.86
CA ILE A 308 31.61 -0.55 -27.83
C ILE A 308 32.45 -0.64 -29.09
N GLU A 309 33.64 -1.21 -28.91
CA GLU A 309 34.77 -1.24 -29.86
C GLU A 309 35.41 0.12 -30.16
N LYS A 310 34.60 1.16 -30.38
CA LYS A 310 35.06 2.48 -30.84
C LYS A 310 35.33 3.47 -29.72
N ARG A 311 34.86 3.20 -28.50
CA ARG A 311 35.16 3.99 -27.29
C ARG A 311 34.75 5.46 -27.40
N ILE A 312 33.71 5.78 -28.17
CA ILE A 312 33.16 7.13 -28.25
C ILE A 312 32.10 7.29 -27.16
N GLY A 313 32.15 8.39 -26.42
CA GLY A 313 31.12 8.70 -25.43
C GLY A 313 30.97 10.21 -25.25
N ILE A 314 30.23 10.60 -24.22
CA ILE A 314 30.08 12.00 -23.84
C ILE A 314 31.47 12.62 -23.62
N ASN A 315 31.65 13.86 -24.09
CA ASN A 315 32.91 14.61 -24.15
C ASN A 315 33.99 14.07 -25.11
N SER A 316 33.72 13.07 -25.94
CA SER A 316 34.62 12.74 -27.06
C SER A 316 34.60 13.86 -28.09
N SER A 317 35.73 14.13 -28.76
CA SER A 317 35.78 15.20 -29.76
C SER A 317 35.10 14.80 -31.06
N LEU A 318 34.61 15.77 -31.84
CA LEU A 318 34.11 15.53 -33.19
C LEU A 318 35.18 14.84 -34.07
N ALA A 319 36.46 15.19 -33.88
CA ALA A 319 37.55 14.55 -34.60
C ALA A 319 37.66 13.05 -34.28
N ASP A 320 37.49 12.66 -33.01
CA ASP A 320 37.49 11.25 -32.60
C ASP A 320 36.29 10.50 -33.19
N VAL A 321 35.10 11.13 -33.19
CA VAL A 321 33.89 10.55 -33.80
C VAL A 321 34.12 10.27 -35.29
N LEU A 322 34.61 11.26 -36.04
CA LEU A 322 34.88 11.12 -37.47
C LEU A 322 36.00 10.10 -37.76
N ALA A 323 37.01 10.00 -36.89
CA ALA A 323 38.05 8.99 -37.01
C ALA A 323 37.52 7.57 -36.74
N ALA A 324 36.58 7.42 -35.80
CA ALA A 324 36.03 6.14 -35.40
C ALA A 324 34.95 5.60 -36.36
N TYR A 325 34.06 6.47 -36.83
CA TYR A 325 32.87 6.12 -37.61
C TYR A 325 32.87 6.63 -39.05
N GLY A 326 33.83 7.49 -39.43
CA GLY A 326 33.90 8.07 -40.77
C GLY A 326 32.93 9.24 -40.97
N THR A 327 32.53 9.49 -42.21
CA THR A 327 31.58 10.56 -42.55
C THR A 327 30.16 10.17 -42.13
N PRO A 328 29.41 11.06 -41.44
CA PRO A 328 28.01 10.79 -41.09
C PRO A 328 27.14 10.66 -42.35
N THR A 329 26.08 9.85 -42.26
CA THR A 329 25.08 9.68 -43.32
C THR A 329 24.33 10.98 -43.59
N SER A 330 24.05 11.76 -42.55
CA SER A 330 23.45 13.10 -42.68
C SER A 330 23.81 13.98 -41.47
N ILE A 331 23.76 15.30 -41.67
CA ILE A 331 23.95 16.29 -40.61
C ILE A 331 22.74 17.22 -40.59
N ASP A 332 22.08 17.35 -39.43
CA ASP A 332 20.99 18.29 -39.19
C ASP A 332 21.32 19.18 -37.98
N GLY A 333 21.79 20.40 -38.27
CA GLY A 333 22.33 21.31 -37.26
C GLY A 333 23.50 20.67 -36.50
N ASN A 334 23.27 20.32 -35.24
CA ASN A 334 24.26 19.71 -34.34
C ASN A 334 24.16 18.18 -34.28
N LEU A 335 23.26 17.56 -35.04
CA LEU A 335 23.02 16.12 -35.04
C LEU A 335 23.77 15.46 -36.19
N TYR A 336 24.69 14.55 -35.86
CA TYR A 336 25.51 13.78 -36.79
C TYR A 336 24.98 12.35 -36.82
N ASN A 337 24.22 12.01 -37.86
CA ASN A 337 23.50 10.74 -37.96
C ASN A 337 24.35 9.67 -38.66
N TYR A 338 24.35 8.45 -38.14
CA TYR A 338 25.05 7.30 -38.71
C TYR A 338 24.08 6.11 -38.88
N ASP A 339 24.26 5.32 -39.93
CA ASP A 339 23.44 4.11 -40.22
C ASP A 339 23.71 2.93 -39.26
N ILE A 340 24.23 3.22 -38.07
CA ILE A 340 24.42 2.29 -36.96
C ILE A 340 23.35 2.47 -35.88
N GLY A 341 22.31 3.28 -36.09
CA GLY A 341 21.29 3.54 -35.08
C GLY A 341 21.79 4.37 -33.89
N ILE A 342 22.87 5.14 -34.10
CA ILE A 342 23.38 6.12 -33.13
C ILE A 342 23.58 7.45 -33.84
N THR A 343 23.01 8.49 -33.26
CA THR A 343 23.21 9.89 -33.65
C THR A 343 23.99 10.61 -32.56
N PHE A 344 25.05 11.31 -32.93
CA PHE A 344 25.85 12.09 -32.00
C PHE A 344 25.42 13.56 -32.04
N GLU A 345 25.03 14.12 -30.88
CA GLU A 345 24.78 15.56 -30.73
C GLU A 345 26.09 16.27 -30.39
N ILE A 346 26.59 17.10 -31.29
CA ILE A 346 27.88 17.79 -31.19
C ILE A 346 27.67 19.27 -30.87
N LYS A 347 28.29 19.77 -29.79
CA LYS A 347 28.35 21.19 -29.46
C LYS A 347 29.77 21.53 -29.04
N ASP A 348 30.27 22.67 -29.51
CA ASP A 348 31.64 23.13 -29.21
C ASP A 348 32.70 22.04 -29.45
N ASP A 349 32.58 21.33 -30.58
CA ASP A 349 33.42 20.20 -31.00
C ASP A 349 33.42 18.97 -30.07
N LEU A 350 32.47 18.87 -29.15
CA LEU A 350 32.33 17.75 -28.21
C LEU A 350 30.99 17.03 -28.35
N VAL A 351 31.00 15.71 -28.15
CA VAL A 351 29.78 14.90 -28.00
C VAL A 351 29.10 15.30 -26.69
N THR A 352 27.92 15.93 -26.81
CA THR A 352 27.09 16.33 -25.67
C THR A 352 25.94 15.38 -25.40
N ALA A 353 25.52 14.60 -26.41
CA ALA A 353 24.59 13.49 -26.23
C ALA A 353 24.80 12.41 -27.31
N MET A 354 24.39 11.20 -26.98
CA MET A 354 24.19 10.10 -27.93
C MET A 354 22.71 9.75 -27.96
N ILE A 355 22.14 9.68 -29.15
CA ILE A 355 20.75 9.37 -29.41
C ILE A 355 20.70 8.00 -30.08
N ILE A 356 19.93 7.09 -29.51
CA ILE A 356 19.79 5.70 -29.96
C ILE A 356 18.35 5.52 -30.44
N GLU A 357 18.19 5.14 -31.71
CA GLU A 357 16.93 5.07 -32.46
C GLU A 357 16.85 3.85 -33.38
#